data_AF-A0A062UBM9-F1
#
_entry.id   AF-A0A062UBM9-F1
#
_cell.length_a   1.000
_cell.length_b   1.000
_cell.length_c   1.000
_cell.angle_alpha   90.00
_cell.angle_beta   90.00
_cell.angle_gamma   90.00
#
_symmetry.space_group_name_H-M   'P 1'
#
loop_
_entity.id
_entity.type
_entity.pdbx_description
1 polymer ?
#
loop_
_entity_poly.entity_id
_entity_poly.type
_entity_poly.pdbx_seq_one_letter_code
_entity_poly.pdbx_strand_id
1 'polypeptide(L)'
;MSKTAEFLSCGLERARGAVVSVVGMADLQTGARDLTHGLLARANGRLRQVEAIVRRLIFLMALSVQLAPTAPRKRGEAGEPGLPAGLPEGTELAIFPRAYQHRLQLLPPRTPFAVTGQGWDSFGAVSVQSEDRSRAKPDPRRLIARIVAVQRVLAAPEAHAKRLARSLKRLQAKGEPKPMIGPVESAFRLSPELGAIASLLPGMIRAGLESWESSG
;
A
#
# COMPACT_ATOMS: atom_id res chain seq x y z
N MET A 1 8.43 -25.27 -3.92
CA MET A 1 7.40 -24.22 -4.10
C MET A 1 7.57 -23.62 -5.49
N SER A 2 6.61 -22.86 -6.04
CA SER A 2 6.85 -22.15 -7.32
C SER A 2 7.93 -21.09 -7.11
N LYS A 3 8.86 -20.92 -8.07
CA LYS A 3 9.96 -19.91 -7.99
C LYS A 3 9.44 -18.50 -7.67
N THR A 4 8.25 -18.16 -8.17
CA THR A 4 7.58 -16.88 -7.87
C THR A 4 7.17 -16.76 -6.40
N ALA A 5 6.73 -17.85 -5.77
CA ALA A 5 6.34 -17.86 -4.37
C ALA A 5 7.55 -17.63 -3.44
N GLU A 6 8.68 -18.28 -3.73
CA GLU A 6 9.94 -18.07 -2.99
C GLU A 6 10.45 -16.64 -3.14
N PHE A 7 10.38 -16.07 -4.35
CA PHE A 7 10.70 -14.66 -4.59
C PHE A 7 9.81 -13.71 -3.77
N LEU A 8 8.50 -13.97 -3.73
CA LEU A 8 7.55 -13.16 -2.98
C LEU A 8 7.79 -13.25 -1.47
N SER A 9 7.99 -14.44 -0.93
CA SER A 9 8.32 -14.64 0.49
C SER A 9 9.60 -13.90 0.86
N CYS A 10 10.67 -14.06 0.07
CA CYS A 10 11.92 -13.33 0.28
C CYS A 10 11.70 -11.81 0.22
N GLY A 11 10.99 -11.32 -0.79
CA GLY A 11 10.69 -9.89 -0.94
C GLY A 11 9.92 -9.30 0.23
N LEU A 12 8.92 -10.03 0.76
CA LEU A 12 8.14 -9.61 1.92
C LEU A 12 8.99 -9.56 3.19
N GLU A 13 9.86 -10.56 3.43
CA GLU A 13 10.76 -10.53 4.58
C GLU A 13 11.75 -9.37 4.52
N ARG A 14 12.35 -9.12 3.35
CA ARG A 14 13.26 -7.97 3.17
C ARG A 14 12.52 -6.64 3.33
N ALA A 15 11.27 -6.54 2.89
CA ALA A 15 10.43 -5.37 3.12
C ALA A 15 10.14 -5.15 4.62
N ARG A 16 9.87 -6.22 5.39
CA ARG A 16 9.69 -6.12 6.86
C ARG A 16 10.95 -5.60 7.53
N GLY A 17 12.11 -6.16 7.20
CA GLY A 17 13.40 -5.68 7.70
C GLY A 17 13.66 -4.20 7.36
N ALA A 18 13.30 -3.76 6.16
CA ALA A 18 13.43 -2.36 5.76
C ALA A 18 12.51 -1.41 6.55
N VAL A 19 11.30 -1.84 6.92
CA VAL A 19 10.42 -1.06 7.81
C VAL A 19 11.07 -0.91 9.19
N VAL A 20 11.62 -1.99 9.76
CA VAL A 20 12.33 -1.94 11.04
C VAL A 20 13.53 -1.00 10.97
N SER A 21 14.27 -1.02 9.87
CA SER A 21 15.37 -0.08 9.63
C SER A 21 14.92 1.38 9.61
N VAL A 22 13.74 1.70 9.04
CA VAL A 22 13.17 3.05 9.09
C VAL A 22 12.80 3.47 10.51
N VAL A 23 12.21 2.55 11.30
CA VAL A 23 11.87 2.80 12.71
C VAL A 23 13.11 3.12 13.52
N GLY A 24 14.19 2.33 13.35
CA GLY A 24 15.47 2.57 14.02
C GLY A 24 16.16 3.85 13.56
N MET A 25 16.11 4.16 12.26
CA MET A 25 16.70 5.40 11.71
C MET A 25 16.07 6.67 12.31
N ALA A 26 14.76 6.67 12.50
CA ALA A 26 14.03 7.82 13.05
C ALA A 26 13.89 7.76 14.59
N ASP A 27 14.55 6.81 15.24
CA ASP A 27 14.49 6.53 16.68
C ASP A 27 13.06 6.59 17.25
N LEU A 28 12.09 6.03 16.50
CA LEU A 28 10.68 6.16 16.87
C LEU A 28 10.33 5.38 18.14
N GLN A 29 11.19 4.45 18.55
CA GLN A 29 11.06 3.66 19.77
C GLN A 29 11.18 4.50 21.06
N THR A 30 11.88 5.63 21.03
CA THR A 30 12.09 6.52 22.18
C THR A 30 11.08 7.68 22.23
N GLY A 31 10.07 7.66 21.35
CA GLY A 31 9.02 8.67 21.30
C GLY A 31 9.33 9.86 20.39
N ALA A 32 10.38 9.77 19.56
CA ALA A 32 10.61 10.68 18.44
C ALA A 32 10.71 12.18 18.84
N ARG A 33 11.25 12.45 20.04
CA ARG A 33 11.20 13.79 20.68
C ARG A 33 11.99 14.86 19.92
N ASP A 34 13.11 14.47 19.28
CA ASP A 34 14.08 15.39 18.67
C ASP A 34 14.33 15.12 17.18
N LEU A 35 13.28 14.77 16.43
CA LEU A 35 13.40 14.57 14.98
C LEU A 35 13.71 15.89 14.26
N THR A 36 14.88 15.95 13.63
CA THR A 36 15.23 17.04 12.70
C THR A 36 14.46 16.91 11.39
N HIS A 37 14.26 18.03 10.68
CA HIS A 37 13.62 18.05 9.37
C HIS A 37 14.33 17.12 8.36
N GLY A 38 15.66 17.13 8.35
CA GLY A 38 16.46 16.30 7.46
C GLY A 38 16.28 14.81 7.74
N LEU A 39 16.25 14.41 9.02
CA LEU A 39 16.03 13.02 9.41
C LEU A 39 14.60 12.57 9.05
N LEU A 40 13.60 13.40 9.33
CA LEU A 40 12.21 13.13 8.96
C LEU A 40 12.04 13.02 7.44
N ALA A 41 12.67 13.89 6.65
CA ALA A 41 12.64 13.84 5.19
C ALA A 41 13.30 12.55 4.67
N ARG A 42 14.45 12.17 5.23
CA ARG A 42 15.16 10.93 4.89
C ARG A 42 14.32 9.69 5.21
N ALA A 43 13.73 9.63 6.40
CA ALA A 43 12.86 8.54 6.82
C ALA A 43 11.59 8.45 5.95
N ASN A 44 10.97 9.58 5.60
CA ASN A 44 9.83 9.61 4.69
C ASN A 44 10.18 9.16 3.27
N GLY A 45 11.33 9.58 2.75
CA GLY A 45 11.83 9.14 1.45
C GLY A 45 12.10 7.64 1.44
N ARG A 46 12.73 7.12 2.50
CA ARG A 46 12.96 5.69 2.68
C ARG A 46 11.66 4.90 2.77
N LEU A 47 10.72 5.35 3.58
CA LEU A 47 9.42 4.70 3.73
C LEU A 47 8.63 4.72 2.41
N ARG A 48 8.71 5.81 1.62
CA ARG A 48 8.08 5.88 0.30
C ARG A 48 8.60 4.79 -0.64
N GLN A 49 9.91 4.52 -0.62
CA GLN A 49 10.49 3.43 -1.41
C GLN A 49 9.97 2.06 -0.96
N VAL A 50 9.94 1.82 0.37
CA VAL A 50 9.42 0.57 0.94
C VAL A 50 7.95 0.39 0.59
N GLU A 51 7.12 1.44 0.71
CA GLU A 51 5.70 1.42 0.33
C GLU A 51 5.52 1.03 -1.15
N ALA A 52 6.31 1.61 -2.06
CA ALA A 52 6.23 1.29 -3.49
C ALA A 52 6.55 -0.19 -3.75
N ILE A 53 7.59 -0.72 -3.10
CA ILE A 53 7.98 -2.14 -3.22
C ILE A 53 6.89 -3.05 -2.66
N VAL A 54 6.36 -2.74 -1.47
CA VAL A 54 5.27 -3.52 -0.86
C VAL A 54 4.04 -3.52 -1.75
N ARG A 55 3.63 -2.37 -2.30
CA ARG A 55 2.50 -2.31 -3.25
C ARG A 55 2.73 -3.24 -4.45
N ARG A 56 3.93 -3.22 -5.03
CA ARG A 56 4.29 -4.04 -6.20
C ARG A 56 4.37 -5.53 -5.86
N LEU A 57 4.89 -5.91 -4.70
CA LEU A 57 4.87 -7.30 -4.23
C LEU A 57 3.44 -7.82 -4.05
N ILE A 58 2.58 -7.04 -3.39
CA ILE A 58 1.16 -7.39 -3.20
C ILE A 58 0.41 -7.43 -4.54
N PHE A 59 0.78 -6.56 -5.48
CA PHE A 59 0.23 -6.59 -6.84
C PHE A 59 0.62 -7.85 -7.59
N LEU A 60 1.90 -8.23 -7.56
CA LEU A 60 2.38 -9.46 -8.18
C LEU A 60 1.70 -10.69 -7.55
N MET A 61 1.53 -10.71 -6.22
CA MET A 61 0.70 -11.73 -5.56
C MET A 61 -0.73 -11.71 -6.07
N ALA A 62 -1.35 -10.55 -6.22
CA ALA A 62 -2.73 -10.44 -6.68
C ALA A 62 -2.93 -11.02 -8.09
N LEU A 63 -1.94 -10.88 -8.98
CA LEU A 63 -1.98 -11.46 -10.32
C LEU A 63 -1.93 -12.99 -10.31
N SER A 64 -1.31 -13.61 -9.30
CA SER A 64 -1.27 -15.07 -9.17
C SER A 64 -2.48 -15.66 -8.41
N VAL A 65 -3.36 -14.83 -7.83
CA VAL A 65 -4.54 -15.30 -7.11
C VAL A 65 -5.62 -15.78 -8.09
N GLN A 66 -5.94 -17.07 -8.01
CA GLN A 66 -7.16 -17.62 -8.59
C GLN A 66 -8.36 -17.22 -7.70
N LEU A 67 -9.23 -16.36 -8.25
CA LEU A 67 -10.43 -15.93 -7.55
C LEU A 67 -11.59 -16.86 -7.89
N ALA A 68 -12.13 -17.55 -6.88
CA ALA A 68 -13.41 -18.24 -7.00
C ALA A 68 -14.54 -17.25 -7.36
N PRO A 69 -15.51 -17.65 -8.20
CA PRO A 69 -16.70 -16.84 -8.47
C PRO A 69 -17.37 -16.48 -7.15
N THR A 70 -17.35 -15.19 -6.80
CA THR A 70 -17.96 -14.72 -5.56
C THR A 70 -19.32 -14.17 -5.92
N ALA A 71 -20.39 -14.80 -5.42
CA ALA A 71 -21.73 -14.26 -5.54
C ALA A 71 -21.76 -12.82 -4.97
N PRO A 72 -22.47 -11.87 -5.61
CA PRO A 72 -22.58 -10.53 -5.08
C PRO A 72 -23.13 -10.64 -3.67
N ARG A 73 -22.33 -10.21 -2.68
CA ARG A 73 -22.82 -10.05 -1.32
C ARG A 73 -23.97 -9.06 -1.45
N LYS A 74 -25.22 -9.51 -1.22
CA LYS A 74 -26.35 -8.60 -1.05
C LYS A 74 -25.80 -7.50 -0.14
N ARG A 75 -25.83 -6.26 -0.62
CA ARG A 75 -25.61 -5.11 0.25
C ARG A 75 -26.68 -5.30 1.30
N GLY A 76 -26.32 -5.92 2.43
CA GLY A 76 -27.13 -5.85 3.63
C GLY A 76 -27.40 -4.37 3.73
N GLU A 77 -28.68 -4.05 3.75
CA GLU A 77 -29.20 -2.69 3.91
C GLU A 77 -28.18 -1.99 4.80
N ALA A 78 -27.60 -0.91 4.27
CA ALA A 78 -26.87 0.00 5.11
C ALA A 78 -27.95 0.55 6.04
N GLY A 79 -28.27 -0.23 7.08
CA GLY A 79 -28.91 0.28 8.24
C GLY A 79 -28.06 1.48 8.60
N GLU A 80 -28.74 2.59 8.82
CA GLU A 80 -28.31 3.52 9.84
C GLU A 80 -27.61 2.74 10.98
N PRO A 81 -26.58 3.29 11.64
CA PRO A 81 -26.00 2.66 12.81
C PRO A 81 -27.05 2.62 13.95
N GLY A 82 -28.04 1.76 13.78
CA GLY A 82 -29.16 1.47 14.65
C GLY A 82 -28.81 0.19 15.36
N LEU A 83 -28.95 0.28 16.68
CA LEU A 83 -28.66 -0.69 17.72
C LEU A 83 -28.80 -2.16 17.30
N PRO A 84 -27.92 -3.06 17.80
CA PRO A 84 -28.18 -4.48 17.71
C PRO A 84 -29.54 -4.78 18.38
N ALA A 85 -30.45 -5.39 17.63
CA ALA A 85 -31.74 -5.84 18.11
C ALA A 85 -31.51 -6.80 19.30
N GLY A 86 -31.92 -6.38 20.50
CA GLY A 86 -31.77 -7.14 21.74
C GLY A 86 -31.02 -6.44 22.88
N LEU A 87 -30.79 -5.12 22.81
CA LEU A 87 -30.31 -4.38 23.99
C LEU A 87 -31.46 -4.20 25.00
N PRO A 88 -31.26 -4.53 26.29
CA PRO A 88 -32.24 -4.22 27.32
C PRO A 88 -32.45 -2.70 27.39
N GLU A 89 -33.72 -2.31 27.57
CA GLU A 89 -34.18 -0.92 27.67
C GLU A 89 -33.31 -0.15 28.70
N GLY A 90 -32.62 0.90 28.25
CA GLY A 90 -31.74 1.72 29.08
C GLY A 90 -30.22 1.55 28.85
N THR A 91 -29.78 0.73 27.90
CA THR A 91 -28.35 0.61 27.56
C THR A 91 -27.99 1.49 26.35
N GLU A 92 -27.22 2.57 26.56
CA GLU A 92 -26.63 3.34 25.46
C GLU A 92 -25.27 2.75 25.06
N LEU A 93 -25.12 2.36 23.79
CA LEU A 93 -23.81 1.96 23.26
C LEU A 93 -22.96 3.19 23.01
N ALA A 94 -21.87 3.34 23.75
CA ALA A 94 -20.86 4.34 23.45
C ALA A 94 -20.23 4.05 22.07
N ILE A 95 -20.63 4.82 21.06
CA ILE A 95 -19.98 4.80 19.74
C ILE A 95 -18.70 5.63 19.86
N PHE A 96 -17.58 4.96 20.11
CA PHE A 96 -16.29 5.62 20.10
C PHE A 96 -15.94 6.06 18.68
N PRO A 97 -15.59 7.34 18.45
CA PRO A 97 -15.15 7.78 17.14
C PRO A 97 -13.91 6.97 16.75
N ARG A 98 -14.00 6.20 15.66
CA ARG A 98 -12.87 5.43 15.15
C ARG A 98 -11.76 6.41 14.81
N ALA A 99 -10.66 6.35 15.56
CA ALA A 99 -9.46 7.12 15.26
C ALA A 99 -9.10 6.97 13.78
N TYR A 100 -8.78 8.07 13.10
CA TYR A 100 -8.43 8.05 11.68
C TYR A 100 -7.22 7.13 11.47
N GLN A 101 -7.46 5.97 10.86
CA GLN A 101 -6.42 5.01 10.58
C GLN A 101 -5.88 5.24 9.17
N HIS A 102 -4.63 5.67 9.07
CA HIS A 102 -3.96 5.72 7.78
C HIS A 102 -3.97 4.32 7.14
N ARG A 103 -4.44 4.23 5.90
CA ARG A 103 -4.51 2.99 5.12
C ARG A 103 -3.55 3.09 3.95
N LEU A 104 -2.71 2.07 3.76
CA LEU A 104 -1.88 1.98 2.58
C LEU A 104 -2.80 1.72 1.37
N GLN A 105 -2.85 2.68 0.45
CA GLN A 105 -3.54 2.49 -0.83
C GLN A 105 -2.70 1.57 -1.71
N LEU A 106 -3.29 0.46 -2.18
CA LEU A 106 -2.60 -0.54 -3.01
C LEU A 106 -2.74 -0.24 -4.51
N LEU A 107 -3.82 0.42 -4.90
CA LEU A 107 -3.98 1.04 -6.21
C LEU A 107 -4.01 2.55 -6.00
N PRO A 108 -3.40 3.34 -6.90
CA PRO A 108 -3.56 4.78 -6.86
C PRO A 108 -5.03 5.19 -7.04
N PRO A 109 -5.41 6.39 -6.59
CA PRO A 109 -6.63 7.02 -7.06
C PRO A 109 -6.56 7.22 -8.57
N ARG A 110 -7.73 7.19 -9.22
CA ARG A 110 -7.85 7.42 -10.67
C ARG A 110 -7.29 8.81 -10.99
N THR A 111 -6.11 8.88 -11.58
CA THR A 111 -5.57 10.13 -12.10
C THR A 111 -5.92 10.20 -13.59
N PRO A 112 -6.61 11.25 -14.06
CA PRO A 112 -6.69 11.49 -15.49
C PRO A 112 -5.27 11.56 -16.05
N PHE A 113 -5.05 10.99 -17.23
CA PHE A 113 -3.76 10.97 -17.90
C PHE A 113 -3.26 12.42 -18.08
N ALA A 114 -2.41 12.87 -17.17
CA ALA A 114 -1.75 14.16 -17.26
C ALA A 114 -0.37 13.93 -17.87
N VAL A 115 -0.15 14.50 -19.05
CA VAL A 115 1.13 14.49 -19.79
C VAL A 115 2.18 15.40 -19.11
N THR A 116 2.00 15.75 -17.84
CA THR A 116 3.00 16.52 -17.08
C THR A 116 3.98 15.52 -16.46
N GLY A 117 5.28 15.76 -16.66
CA GLY A 117 6.38 14.79 -16.50
C GLY A 117 6.65 14.22 -15.10
N GLN A 118 5.66 14.17 -14.20
CA GLN A 118 5.73 13.46 -12.93
C GLN A 118 4.98 12.12 -13.01
N GLY A 119 5.64 11.16 -13.64
CA GLY A 119 5.50 9.73 -13.34
C GLY A 119 4.42 8.98 -14.11
N TRP A 120 4.83 8.30 -15.18
CA TRP A 120 4.08 7.21 -15.82
C TRP A 120 3.83 5.99 -14.92
N ASP A 121 4.17 6.07 -13.63
CA ASP A 121 4.02 4.99 -12.64
C ASP A 121 2.70 5.15 -11.89
N SER A 122 1.75 4.26 -12.17
CA SER A 122 0.49 4.16 -11.41
C SER A 122 0.75 3.96 -9.91
N PHE A 123 1.91 3.47 -9.49
CA PHE A 123 2.21 3.25 -8.07
C PHE A 123 3.01 4.37 -7.41
N GLY A 124 3.54 5.31 -8.20
CA GLY A 124 4.59 6.24 -7.81
C GLY A 124 4.12 7.52 -7.12
N ALA A 125 2.87 7.92 -7.30
CA ALA A 125 2.38 9.24 -6.90
C ALA A 125 1.08 9.17 -6.08
N VAL A 126 1.20 8.80 -4.80
CA VAL A 126 0.20 9.19 -3.79
C VAL A 126 0.90 10.03 -2.74
N SER A 127 1.28 11.25 -3.13
CA SER A 127 1.58 12.31 -2.17
C SER A 127 1.17 13.64 -2.76
N VAL A 128 0.12 14.22 -2.15
CA VAL A 128 -0.17 15.64 -2.22
C VAL A 128 1.08 16.38 -1.76
N GLN A 129 1.79 17.00 -2.70
CA GLN A 129 2.83 17.97 -2.41
C GLN A 129 2.11 19.16 -1.80
N SER A 130 2.35 19.42 -0.53
CA SER A 130 1.90 20.62 0.15
C SER A 130 3.17 21.37 0.46
N GLU A 131 3.50 22.30 -0.43
CA GLU A 131 4.71 23.12 -0.46
C GLU A 131 4.86 24.00 0.80
N ASP A 132 3.79 24.12 1.58
CA ASP A 132 3.66 25.03 2.73
C ASP A 132 4.28 24.50 4.05
N ARG A 133 4.84 23.28 4.07
CA ARG A 133 5.29 22.62 5.32
C ARG A 133 6.73 22.89 5.73
N SER A 134 7.50 23.62 4.93
CA SER A 134 8.93 23.82 5.15
C SER A 134 9.26 24.61 6.43
N ARG A 135 8.28 25.30 7.04
CA ARG A 135 8.44 26.09 8.28
C ARG A 135 7.89 25.45 9.56
N ALA A 136 7.07 24.40 9.47
CA ALA A 136 6.41 23.83 10.65
C ALA A 136 7.28 22.78 11.36
N LYS A 137 7.21 22.69 12.71
CA LYS A 137 7.94 21.67 13.48
C LYS A 137 7.70 20.27 12.87
N PRO A 138 8.74 19.43 12.72
CA PRO A 138 8.60 18.07 12.20
C PRO A 138 7.57 17.27 13.01
N ASP A 139 6.47 16.85 12.37
CA ASP A 139 5.46 16.01 13.00
C ASP A 139 5.67 14.53 12.62
N PRO A 140 6.15 13.67 13.54
CA PRO A 140 6.35 12.25 13.28
C PRO A 140 5.06 11.45 13.17
N ARG A 141 3.91 11.98 13.60
CA ARG A 141 2.63 11.23 13.65
C ARG A 141 2.26 10.67 12.28
N ARG A 142 2.47 11.43 11.21
CA ARG A 142 2.21 10.98 9.84
C ARG A 142 3.14 9.84 9.43
N LEU A 143 4.43 9.93 9.78
CA LEU A 143 5.40 8.87 9.50
C LEU A 143 5.00 7.58 10.24
N ILE A 144 4.69 7.68 11.53
CA ILE A 144 4.25 6.56 12.36
C ILE A 144 2.97 5.92 11.79
N ALA A 145 1.97 6.73 11.44
CA ALA A 145 0.72 6.21 10.88
C ALA A 145 0.94 5.46 9.55
N ARG A 146 1.86 5.92 8.71
CA ARG A 146 2.27 5.22 7.48
C ARG A 146 2.99 3.91 7.78
N ILE A 147 3.93 3.90 8.73
CA ILE A 147 4.65 2.68 9.16
C ILE A 147 3.65 1.62 9.63
N VAL A 148 2.72 1.99 10.51
CA VAL A 148 1.67 1.09 11.00
C VAL A 148 0.81 0.56 9.85
N ALA A 149 0.48 1.42 8.87
CA ALA A 149 -0.27 1.01 7.70
C ALA A 149 0.49 -0.04 6.85
N VAL A 150 1.80 0.14 6.65
CA VAL A 150 2.64 -0.83 5.95
C VAL A 150 2.74 -2.14 6.71
N GLN A 151 2.99 -2.08 8.03
CA GLN A 151 3.04 -3.27 8.88
C GLN A 151 1.75 -4.07 8.85
N ARG A 152 0.58 -3.42 8.85
CA ARG A 152 -0.73 -4.09 8.70
C ARG A 152 -0.88 -4.84 7.38
N VAL A 153 -0.34 -4.30 6.29
CA VAL A 153 -0.33 -4.99 4.99
C VAL A 153 0.60 -6.20 5.04
N LEU A 154 1.81 -6.02 5.58
CA LEU A 154 2.82 -7.07 5.71
C LEU A 154 2.43 -8.18 6.71
N ALA A 155 1.53 -7.91 7.65
CA ALA A 155 1.01 -8.90 8.60
C ALA A 155 0.01 -9.88 7.95
N ALA A 156 -0.69 -9.48 6.89
CA ALA A 156 -1.64 -10.32 6.17
C ALA A 156 -1.61 -10.07 4.66
N PRO A 157 -0.48 -10.33 3.98
CA PRO A 157 -0.27 -9.94 2.59
C PRO A 157 -1.23 -10.65 1.63
N GLU A 158 -1.59 -11.91 1.88
CA GLU A 158 -2.50 -12.71 1.05
C GLU A 158 -3.92 -12.14 1.07
N ALA A 159 -4.39 -11.70 2.24
CA ALA A 159 -5.72 -11.08 2.36
C ALA A 159 -5.81 -9.77 1.56
N HIS A 160 -4.72 -9.01 1.55
CA HIS A 160 -4.60 -7.77 0.78
C HIS A 160 -4.51 -8.06 -0.73
N ALA A 161 -3.72 -9.07 -1.13
CA ALA A 161 -3.61 -9.53 -2.51
C ALA A 161 -4.97 -10.02 -3.05
N LYS A 162 -5.73 -10.81 -2.27
CA LYS A 162 -7.09 -11.25 -2.65
C LYS A 162 -8.05 -10.07 -2.86
N ARG A 163 -8.01 -9.06 -1.98
CA ARG A 163 -8.82 -7.83 -2.16
C ARG A 163 -8.41 -7.08 -3.43
N LEU A 164 -7.10 -6.95 -3.65
CA LEU A 164 -6.55 -6.28 -4.81
C LEU A 164 -6.92 -7.00 -6.12
N ALA A 165 -6.80 -8.32 -6.17
CA ALA A 165 -7.18 -9.14 -7.31
C ALA A 165 -8.66 -8.91 -7.71
N ARG A 166 -9.56 -8.81 -6.72
CA ARG A 166 -10.98 -8.49 -6.98
C ARG A 166 -11.15 -7.09 -7.56
N SER A 167 -10.42 -6.11 -7.05
CA SER A 167 -10.43 -4.75 -7.60
C SER A 167 -9.91 -4.73 -9.04
N LEU A 168 -8.84 -5.49 -9.34
CA LEU A 168 -8.30 -5.61 -10.70
C LEU A 168 -9.30 -6.24 -11.66
N LYS A 169 -9.94 -7.36 -11.30
CA LYS A 169 -11.01 -7.95 -12.12
C LYS A 169 -12.16 -6.97 -12.39
N ARG A 170 -12.52 -6.16 -11.39
CA ARG A 170 -13.55 -5.11 -11.57
C ARG A 170 -13.12 -4.00 -12.51
N LEU A 171 -11.84 -3.64 -12.52
CA LEU A 171 -11.30 -2.65 -13.45
C LEU A 171 -11.27 -3.22 -14.87
N GLN A 172 -10.79 -4.45 -15.02
CA GLN A 172 -10.76 -5.14 -16.30
C GLN A 172 -12.16 -5.29 -16.91
N ALA A 173 -13.15 -5.73 -16.12
CA ALA A 173 -14.55 -5.85 -16.56
C ALA A 173 -15.21 -4.51 -16.95
N LYS A 174 -14.64 -3.38 -16.52
CA LYS A 174 -15.08 -2.04 -16.91
C LYS A 174 -14.37 -1.52 -18.18
N GLY A 175 -13.48 -2.33 -18.77
CA GLY A 175 -12.68 -1.91 -19.92
C GLY A 175 -11.61 -0.87 -19.58
N GLU A 176 -11.17 -0.81 -18.31
CA GLU A 176 -10.18 0.17 -17.88
C GLU A 176 -8.79 -0.16 -18.45
N PRO A 177 -7.96 0.86 -18.72
CA PRO A 177 -6.62 0.64 -19.25
C PRO A 177 -5.74 -0.17 -18.29
N LYS A 178 -4.82 -0.92 -18.88
CA LYS A 178 -3.81 -1.71 -18.17
C LYS A 178 -3.00 -0.83 -17.20
N PRO A 179 -2.86 -1.21 -15.91
CA PRO A 179 -2.00 -0.48 -14.98
C PRO A 179 -0.54 -0.42 -15.45
N MET A 180 0.07 0.76 -15.39
CA MET A 180 1.47 0.98 -15.76
C MET A 180 2.36 1.04 -14.54
N ILE A 181 3.49 0.33 -14.57
CA ILE A 181 4.45 0.29 -13.46
C ILE A 181 5.82 0.76 -13.95
N GLY A 182 6.28 1.88 -13.39
CA GLY A 182 7.62 2.40 -13.64
C GLY A 182 8.70 1.72 -12.79
N PRO A 183 9.99 2.03 -13.00
CA PRO A 183 11.05 1.63 -12.07
C PRO A 183 10.83 2.24 -10.67
N VAL A 184 11.39 1.65 -9.62
CA VAL A 184 11.39 2.29 -8.28
C VAL A 184 12.44 3.39 -8.28
N GLU A 185 12.05 4.62 -7.97
CA GLU A 185 12.99 5.74 -7.85
C GLU A 185 14.05 5.46 -6.76
N SER A 186 15.32 5.71 -7.11
CA SER A 186 16.45 5.62 -6.17
C SER A 186 16.59 4.26 -5.47
N ALA A 187 16.34 3.16 -6.19
CA ALA A 187 16.47 1.79 -5.65
C ALA A 187 17.88 1.49 -5.08
N PHE A 188 18.93 2.15 -5.58
CA PHE A 188 20.31 2.03 -5.08
C PHE A 188 20.49 2.46 -3.61
N ARG A 189 19.54 3.22 -3.05
CA ARG A 189 19.59 3.61 -1.63
C ARG A 189 19.15 2.46 -0.73
N LEU A 190 18.51 1.42 -1.27
CA LEU A 190 18.03 0.23 -0.55
C LEU A 190 19.17 -0.71 -0.19
N SER A 191 18.91 -1.64 0.74
CA SER A 191 19.82 -2.77 0.93
C SER A 191 19.96 -3.52 -0.40
N PRO A 192 21.15 -4.06 -0.75
CA PRO A 192 21.40 -4.67 -2.05
C PRO A 192 20.33 -5.69 -2.47
N GLU A 193 19.90 -6.54 -1.54
CA GLU A 193 18.88 -7.58 -1.76
C GLU A 193 17.53 -6.98 -2.13
N LEU A 194 17.08 -5.98 -1.36
CA LEU A 194 15.80 -5.30 -1.59
C LEU A 194 15.85 -4.43 -2.86
N GLY A 195 17.02 -3.86 -3.17
CA GLY A 195 17.28 -3.15 -4.43
C GLY A 195 17.17 -4.08 -5.64
N ALA A 196 17.74 -5.29 -5.57
CA ALA A 196 17.62 -6.30 -6.61
C ALA A 196 16.16 -6.73 -6.84
N ILE A 197 15.43 -6.99 -5.75
CA ILE A 197 13.99 -7.30 -5.79
C ILE A 197 13.21 -6.14 -6.43
N ALA A 198 13.48 -4.90 -6.02
CA ALA A 198 12.81 -3.70 -6.54
C ALA A 198 12.99 -3.52 -8.05
N SER A 199 14.18 -3.86 -8.58
CA SER A 199 14.50 -3.76 -10.00
C SER A 199 13.83 -4.85 -10.85
N LEU A 200 13.59 -6.04 -10.30
CA LEU A 200 12.95 -7.15 -11.02
C LEU A 200 11.41 -7.03 -11.07
N LEU A 201 10.80 -6.40 -10.05
CA LEU A 201 9.34 -6.31 -9.91
C LEU A 201 8.60 -5.73 -11.13
N PRO A 202 9.02 -4.63 -11.77
CA PRO A 202 8.32 -4.08 -12.93
C PRO A 202 8.20 -5.08 -14.08
N GLY A 203 9.27 -5.82 -14.38
CA GLY A 203 9.28 -6.83 -15.44
C GLY A 203 8.33 -7.99 -15.15
N MET A 204 8.37 -8.51 -13.92
CA MET A 204 7.48 -9.60 -13.49
C MET A 204 6.01 -9.21 -13.54
N ILE A 205 5.69 -7.99 -13.11
CA ILE A 205 4.31 -7.50 -13.14
C ILE A 205 3.86 -7.24 -14.58
N ARG A 206 4.72 -6.70 -15.44
CA ARG A 206 4.40 -6.49 -16.86
C ARG A 206 4.05 -7.80 -17.56
N ALA A 207 4.81 -8.86 -17.28
CA ALA A 207 4.55 -10.21 -17.78
C ALA A 207 3.21 -10.76 -17.24
N GLY A 208 2.94 -10.60 -15.94
CA GLY A 208 1.67 -11.03 -15.36
C GLY A 208 0.44 -10.25 -15.83
N LEU A 209 0.63 -9.07 -16.43
CA LEU A 209 -0.43 -8.25 -17.04
C LEU A 209 -0.55 -8.46 -18.56
N GLU A 210 0.20 -9.38 -19.17
CA GLU A 210 0.15 -9.60 -20.63
C GLU A 210 -1.25 -10.06 -21.08
N SER A 211 -1.94 -10.86 -20.27
CA SER A 211 -3.31 -11.33 -20.54
C SER A 211 -4.41 -10.28 -20.32
N TRP A 212 -4.07 -9.02 -20.02
CA TRP A 212 -5.04 -7.98 -19.64
C TRP A 212 -6.06 -7.69 -20.76
N GLU A 213 -5.61 -7.67 -22.02
CA GLU A 213 -6.45 -7.36 -23.19
C GLU A 213 -7.10 -8.61 -23.80
N SER A 214 -6.49 -9.79 -23.64
CA SER A 214 -6.98 -11.06 -24.24
C SER A 214 -8.16 -11.71 -23.51
N SER A 215 -8.70 -11.08 -22.46
CA SER A 215 -9.82 -11.60 -21.67
C SER A 215 -11.09 -10.74 -21.75
N GLY A 216 -11.16 -9.89 -22.78
CA GLY A 216 -12.38 -9.18 -23.21
C GLY A 216 -13.26 -10.05 -24.11
#